data_AF-A0A7W7LVX7-F1
#
_entry.id   AF-A0A7W7LVX7-F1
#
_cell.length_a   1.000
_cell.length_b   1.000
_cell.length_c   1.000
_cell.angle_alpha   90.00
_cell.angle_beta   90.00
_cell.angle_gamma   90.00
#
_symmetry.space_group_name_H-M   'P 1'
#
loop_
_entity.id
_entity.type
_entity.pdbx_description
1 polymer ?
#
loop_
_entity_poly.entity_id
_entity_poly.type
_entity_poly.pdbx_seq_one_letter_code
_entity_poly.pdbx_strand_id
1 'polypeptide(L)'
;MIELSWALVADRVDKWTGEDVTQGAAVLEARVGAVVDASGMREEAVRHWRTDFLSPVVGSLRTEGAAALARGESWSKAAGPFLVCASPVA
;
A
#
# COMPACT_ATOMS: atom_id res chain seq x y z
N MET A 1 -2.83 -8.09 15.75
CA MET A 1 -3.55 -7.16 14.86
C MET A 1 -2.54 -6.24 14.16
N ILE A 2 -2.82 -5.82 12.94
CA ILE A 2 -1.96 -5.01 12.05
C ILE A 2 -2.74 -3.74 11.69
N GLU A 3 -2.08 -2.59 11.72
CA GLU A 3 -2.55 -1.36 11.06
C GLU A 3 -1.72 -1.15 9.80
N LEU A 4 -2.41 -0.92 8.67
CA LEU A 4 -1.84 -0.53 7.40
C LEU A 4 -2.37 0.86 7.05
N SER A 5 -1.49 1.81 6.83
CA SER A 5 -1.84 3.16 6.39
C SER A 5 -1.13 3.48 5.08
N TRP A 6 -1.76 4.31 4.25
CA TRP A 6 -1.16 4.76 3.00
C TRP A 6 -1.55 6.20 2.68
N ALA A 7 -0.65 6.87 1.99
CA ALA A 7 -0.81 8.23 1.52
C ALA A 7 -0.38 8.33 0.06
N LEU A 8 -1.20 9.03 -0.72
CA LEU A 8 -0.84 9.56 -2.04
C LEU A 8 -0.51 11.04 -1.85
N VAL A 9 0.53 11.55 -2.51
CA VAL A 9 0.83 12.99 -2.48
C VAL A 9 -0.40 13.79 -2.91
N ALA A 10 -0.78 14.78 -2.09
CA ALA A 10 -1.97 15.62 -2.24
C ALA A 10 -3.33 14.91 -2.00
N ASP A 11 -3.34 13.71 -1.43
CA ASP A 11 -4.55 13.01 -0.99
C ASP A 11 -4.56 12.78 0.54
N ARG A 12 -5.71 12.35 1.06
CA ARG A 12 -5.88 11.96 2.45
C ARG A 12 -5.13 10.68 2.77
N VAL A 13 -4.72 10.55 4.03
CA VAL A 13 -4.25 9.27 4.57
C VAL A 13 -5.46 8.36 4.77
N ASP A 14 -5.42 7.18 4.15
CA ASP A 14 -6.40 6.12 4.37
C ASP A 14 -5.75 4.97 5.16
N LYS A 15 -6.57 4.16 5.81
CA LYS A 15 -6.09 3.05 6.64
C LYS A 15 -6.97 1.81 6.60
N TRP A 16 -6.36 0.69 6.96
CA TRP A 16 -6.98 -0.61 7.17
C TRP A 16 -6.39 -1.25 8.42
N THR A 17 -7.21 -2.00 9.15
CA THR A 17 -6.77 -2.81 10.30
C THR A 17 -7.29 -4.24 10.16
N GLY A 18 -6.48 -5.22 10.52
CA GLY A 18 -6.87 -6.63 10.49
C GLY A 18 -5.76 -7.57 10.98
N GLU A 19 -5.90 -8.87 10.72
CA GLU A 19 -4.96 -9.88 11.22
C GLU A 19 -4.07 -10.47 10.12
N ASP A 20 -4.45 -10.31 8.86
CA ASP A 20 -3.75 -10.90 7.72
C ASP A 20 -3.17 -9.82 6.79
N VAL A 21 -1.84 -9.79 6.67
CA VAL A 21 -1.12 -8.89 5.76
C VAL A 21 -1.50 -9.12 4.30
N THR A 22 -1.88 -10.34 3.91
CA THR A 22 -2.35 -10.66 2.55
C THR A 22 -3.66 -9.96 2.25
N GLN A 23 -4.60 -9.99 3.21
CA GLN A 23 -5.86 -9.25 3.11
C GLN A 23 -5.60 -7.74 3.08
N GLY A 24 -4.72 -7.23 3.95
CA GLY A 24 -4.35 -5.82 3.97
C GLY A 24 -3.74 -5.36 2.63
N ALA A 25 -2.85 -6.15 2.05
CA ALA A 25 -2.26 -5.89 0.74
C ALA A 25 -3.30 -5.89 -0.39
N ALA A 26 -4.29 -6.80 -0.36
CA ALA A 26 -5.38 -6.79 -1.32
C ALA A 26 -6.28 -5.55 -1.19
N VAL A 27 -6.57 -5.11 0.03
CA VAL A 27 -7.34 -3.87 0.28
C VAL A 27 -6.57 -2.65 -0.21
N LEU A 28 -5.28 -2.56 0.08
CA LEU A 28 -4.39 -1.51 -0.41
C LEU A 28 -4.41 -1.45 -1.94
N GLU A 29 -4.15 -2.59 -2.60
CA GLU A 29 -4.10 -2.70 -4.06
C GLU A 29 -5.42 -2.29 -4.71
N ALA A 30 -6.55 -2.73 -4.15
CA ALA A 30 -7.88 -2.39 -4.65
C ALA A 30 -8.22 -0.90 -4.47
N ARG A 31 -8.01 -0.35 -3.27
CA ARG A 31 -8.39 1.05 -2.96
C ARG A 31 -7.51 2.04 -3.70
N VAL A 32 -6.21 1.85 -3.69
CA VAL A 32 -5.27 2.73 -4.39
C VAL A 32 -5.45 2.59 -5.90
N GLY A 33 -5.65 1.36 -6.39
CA GLY A 33 -5.97 1.12 -7.81
C GLY A 33 -7.21 1.90 -8.26
N ALA A 34 -8.29 1.86 -7.49
CA ALA A 34 -9.53 2.59 -7.80
C ALA A 34 -9.33 4.12 -7.82
N VAL A 35 -8.54 4.67 -6.90
CA VAL A 35 -8.22 6.11 -6.90
C VAL A 35 -7.44 6.51 -8.16
N VAL A 36 -6.44 5.71 -8.54
CA VAL A 36 -5.62 5.97 -9.72
C VAL A 36 -6.44 5.83 -11.00
N ASP A 37 -7.32 4.84 -11.08
CA ASP A 37 -8.21 4.64 -12.22
C ASP A 37 -9.21 5.82 -12.37
N ALA A 38 -9.63 6.43 -11.26
CA ALA A 38 -10.55 7.58 -11.23
C ALA A 38 -9.86 8.96 -11.37
N SER A 39 -8.52 9.00 -11.49
CA SER A 39 -7.73 10.24 -11.47
C SER A 39 -7.89 11.15 -12.70
N GLY A 40 -8.49 10.65 -13.78
CA GLY A 40 -8.57 11.34 -15.07
C GLY A 40 -7.25 11.35 -15.85
N MET A 41 -6.23 10.64 -15.38
CA MET A 41 -4.98 10.42 -16.12
C MET A 41 -5.22 9.61 -17.40
N ARG A 42 -4.33 9.76 -18.38
CA ARG A 42 -4.29 8.89 -19.57
C ARG A 42 -4.03 7.44 -19.16
N GLU A 43 -4.59 6.48 -19.89
CA GLU A 43 -4.45 5.04 -19.59
C GLU A 43 -2.99 4.59 -19.46
N GLU A 44 -2.09 5.13 -20.28
CA GLU A 44 -0.66 4.83 -20.22
C GLU A 44 -0.02 5.30 -18.89
N ALA A 45 -0.43 6.46 -18.39
CA ALA A 45 0.02 6.98 -17.10
C ALA A 45 -0.57 6.17 -15.94
N VAL A 46 -1.84 5.75 -16.03
CA VAL A 46 -2.44 4.81 -15.05
C VAL A 46 -1.67 3.50 -15.02
N ARG A 47 -1.36 2.92 -16.19
CA ARG A 47 -0.60 1.66 -16.28
C ARG A 47 0.80 1.81 -15.68
N HIS A 48 1.53 2.84 -16.07
CA HIS A 48 2.84 3.14 -15.49
C HIS A 48 2.77 3.29 -13.98
N TRP A 49 1.77 4.03 -13.46
CA TRP A 49 1.61 4.22 -12.03
C TRP A 49 1.39 2.90 -11.28
N ARG A 50 0.51 2.03 -11.81
CA ARG A 50 0.23 0.72 -11.20
C ARG A 50 1.47 -0.18 -11.23
N THR A 51 2.17 -0.25 -12.36
CA THR A 51 3.32 -1.14 -12.53
C THR A 51 4.55 -0.67 -11.75
N ASP A 52 4.81 0.64 -11.70
CA ASP A 52 6.10 1.16 -11.23
C ASP A 52 6.01 1.70 -9.80
N PHE A 53 4.81 2.02 -9.29
CA PHE A 53 4.62 2.49 -7.91
C PHE A 53 3.79 1.51 -7.07
N LEU A 54 2.60 1.10 -7.51
CA LEU A 54 1.72 0.25 -6.70
C LEU A 54 2.25 -1.17 -6.52
N SER A 55 2.52 -1.87 -7.64
CA SER A 55 2.92 -3.27 -7.62
C SER A 55 4.20 -3.53 -6.82
N PRO A 56 5.26 -2.70 -6.90
CA PRO A 56 6.46 -2.89 -6.09
C PRO A 56 6.22 -2.72 -4.59
N VAL A 57 5.33 -1.80 -4.20
CA VAL A 57 4.96 -1.59 -2.80
C VAL A 57 4.14 -2.76 -2.28
N VAL A 58 3.12 -3.20 -3.03
CA VAL A 58 2.29 -4.36 -2.67
C VAL A 58 3.13 -5.63 -2.59
N GLY A 59 4.02 -5.86 -3.55
CA GLY A 59 4.93 -7.00 -3.56
C GLY A 59 5.85 -7.03 -2.34
N SER A 60 6.44 -5.88 -2.00
CA SER A 60 7.32 -5.74 -0.84
C SER A 60 6.56 -5.84 0.50
N LEU A 61 5.32 -5.37 0.58
CA LEU A 61 4.46 -5.59 1.75
C LEU A 61 4.19 -7.08 1.98
N ARG A 62 3.90 -7.83 0.91
CA ARG A 62 3.66 -9.29 0.97
C ARG A 62 4.89 -10.10 1.36
N THR A 63 6.10 -9.55 1.21
CA THR A 63 7.36 -10.23 1.52
C THR A 63 8.06 -9.62 2.73
N GLU A 64 8.73 -8.48 2.55
CA GLU A 64 9.50 -7.77 3.57
C GLU A 64 8.60 -7.28 4.70
N GLY A 65 7.43 -6.72 4.36
CA GLY A 65 6.46 -6.24 5.35
C GLY A 65 5.90 -7.37 6.20
N ALA A 66 5.50 -8.47 5.58
CA ALA A 66 5.06 -9.68 6.29
C ALA A 66 6.14 -10.20 7.25
N ALA A 67 7.40 -10.25 6.80
CA ALA A 67 8.52 -10.69 7.63
C ALA A 67 8.80 -9.75 8.82
N ALA A 68 8.70 -8.43 8.63
CA ALA A 68 8.85 -7.44 9.69
C ALA A 68 7.72 -7.55 10.73
N LEU A 69 6.47 -7.61 10.28
CA LEU A 69 5.30 -7.76 11.15
C LEU A 69 5.35 -9.04 11.98
N ALA A 70 5.83 -10.15 11.40
CA ALA A 70 6.04 -11.41 12.12
C ALA A 70 7.06 -11.30 13.26
N ARG A 71 7.99 -10.33 13.19
CA ARG A 71 8.94 -10.01 14.27
C ARG A 71 8.42 -8.95 15.25
N GLY A 72 7.19 -8.48 15.07
CA GLY A 72 6.64 -7.36 15.85
C GLY A 72 7.24 -6.00 15.46
N GLU A 73 7.87 -5.90 14.29
CA GLU A 73 8.46 -4.66 13.78
C GLU A 73 7.47 -3.93 12.87
N SER A 74 7.67 -2.62 12.72
CA SER A 74 6.99 -1.83 11.69
C SER A 74 7.73 -1.92 10.36
N TRP A 75 6.99 -1.72 9.28
CA TRP A 75 7.50 -1.67 7.91
C TRP A 75 6.96 -0.42 7.21
N SER A 76 7.75 0.15 6.30
CA SER A 76 7.27 1.21 5.43
C SER A 76 7.99 1.16 4.09
N LYS A 77 7.30 1.58 3.03
CA LYS A 77 7.90 1.73 1.70
C LYS A 77 7.28 2.90 0.95
N ALA A 78 8.16 3.67 0.32
CA ALA A 78 7.79 4.72 -0.61
C ALA A 78 8.14 4.33 -2.05
N ALA A 79 7.28 4.70 -2.99
CA ALA A 79 7.54 4.62 -4.43
C ALA A 79 6.91 5.84 -5.11
N GLY A 80 7.75 6.79 -5.54
CA GLY A 80 7.29 8.04 -6.14
C GLY A 80 6.34 8.81 -5.20
N PRO A 81 5.10 9.13 -5.62
CA PRO A 81 4.13 9.89 -4.83
C PRO A 81 3.35 9.04 -3.81
N PHE A 82 3.78 7.81 -3.54
CA PHE A 82 3.03 6.83 -2.76
C PHE A 82 3.87 6.33 -1.58
N LEU A 83 3.31 6.42 -0.37
CA LEU A 83 3.91 5.90 0.87
C LEU A 83 2.93 4.96 1.55
N VAL A 84 3.43 3.82 2.01
CA VAL A 84 2.67 2.84 2.79
C VAL A 84 3.44 2.47 4.04
N CYS A 85 2.74 2.40 5.18
CA CYS A 85 3.27 2.00 6.46
C CYS A 85 2.42 0.86 7.03
N ALA A 86 3.05 -0.15 7.58
CA ALA A 86 2.41 -1.25 8.30
C ALA A 86 3.04 -1.40 9.68
N SER A 87 2.24 -1.56 10.72
CA SER A 87 2.72 -1.77 12.09
C SER A 87 1.83 -2.74 12.86
N PRO A 88 2.39 -3.50 13.82
CA PRO A 88 1.56 -4.21 14.79
C PRO A 88 0.76 -3.21 15.62
N VAL A 89 -0.49 -3.54 15.91
CA VAL A 89 -1.31 -2.82 16.89
C VAL A 89 -1.11 -3.50 18.24
N ALA A 90 -0.73 -2.73 19.24
CA ALA A 90 -0.59 -3.17 20.64
C ALA A 90 -1.95 -3.45 21.28
#